data_AF-A0AAD5ITD2-F1
#
_entry.id   AF-A0AAD5ITD2-F1
#
_cell.length_a   1.000
_cell.length_b   1.000
_cell.length_c   1.000
_cell.angle_alpha   90.00
_cell.angle_beta   90.00
_cell.angle_gamma   90.00
#
_symmetry.space_group_name_H-M   'P 1'
#
loop_
_entity.id
_entity.type
_entity.pdbx_description
1 polymer ?
#
loop_
_entity_poly.entity_id
_entity_poly.type
_entity_poly.pdbx_seq_one_letter_code
_entity_poly.pdbx_strand_id
1 'polypeptide(L)'
;MPTRHGIGTLSIIIDNVISNDQADLMDRDVTNDEIHEVCFSLHPNKAPGPDGFNANFFKKTWDIVGEDVINAIQEFFRSGHLLKELNATTISMMKDFRPISCCNTLYKIIAKIIANRIKPCLPDIISPSQSAFVAGRSIGDNILLAQELMWNYHTDIGCPRLALKVDLMKPFDMVDWASYLKLLQLFTFLLGLLSGSKLALLPPSSLSP
;
A
#
# COMPACT_ATOMS: atom_id res chain seq x y z
N MET A 1 -22.70 12.77 14.84
CA MET A 1 -22.50 12.92 13.38
C MET A 1 -21.37 13.94 13.18
N PRO A 2 -20.11 13.54 12.97
CA PRO A 2 -19.04 14.50 12.73
C PRO A 2 -19.11 14.97 11.27
N THR A 3 -18.99 16.28 11.09
CA THR A 3 -19.20 17.02 9.85
C THR A 3 -18.05 16.82 8.86
N ARG A 4 -18.39 16.58 7.57
CA ARG A 4 -17.50 16.44 6.41
C ARG A 4 -16.81 17.78 6.03
N HIS A 5 -16.05 18.40 6.93
CA HIS A 5 -15.37 19.68 6.68
C HIS A 5 -13.83 19.60 6.60
N GLY A 6 -13.20 18.43 6.73
CA GLY A 6 -11.73 18.31 6.82
C GLY A 6 -10.95 18.27 5.50
N ILE A 7 -11.61 18.13 4.35
CA ILE A 7 -10.92 17.81 3.09
C ILE A 7 -10.27 19.04 2.43
N GLY A 8 -10.81 20.24 2.66
CA GLY A 8 -10.25 21.49 2.12
C GLY A 8 -8.91 21.92 2.73
N THR A 9 -8.52 21.29 3.85
CA THR A 9 -7.34 21.67 4.65
C THR A 9 -6.14 20.75 4.40
N LEU A 10 -6.30 19.64 3.68
CA LEU A 10 -5.22 18.65 3.49
C LEU A 10 -4.02 19.22 2.75
N SER A 11 -4.23 20.14 1.81
CA SER A 11 -3.13 20.80 1.08
C SER A 11 -2.25 21.70 1.97
N ILE A 12 -2.73 22.11 3.15
CA ILE A 12 -1.97 22.94 4.10
C ILE A 12 -1.05 22.07 4.98
N ILE A 13 -1.30 20.75 5.04
CA ILE A 13 -0.55 19.81 5.88
C ILE A 13 0.50 19.04 5.06
N ILE A 14 0.39 19.07 3.73
CA ILE A 14 1.31 18.39 2.82
C ILE A 14 2.46 19.34 2.49
N ASP A 15 3.57 19.17 3.18
CA ASP A 15 4.78 19.97 2.95
C ASP A 15 5.60 19.49 1.75
N ASN A 16 5.56 18.17 1.46
CA ASN A 16 6.34 17.55 0.40
C ASN A 16 5.44 16.74 -0.55
N VAL A 17 5.64 16.93 -1.86
CA VAL A 17 5.02 16.15 -2.94
C VAL A 17 6.11 15.50 -3.76
N ILE A 18 5.79 14.40 -4.47
CA ILE A 18 6.77 13.76 -5.35
C ILE A 18 7.16 14.69 -6.50
N SER A 19 8.40 14.58 -6.94
CA SER A 19 8.91 15.27 -8.12
C SER A 19 8.26 14.75 -9.42
N ASN A 20 8.33 15.54 -10.49
CA ASN A 20 7.83 15.12 -11.80
C ASN A 20 8.52 13.84 -12.29
N ASP A 21 9.84 13.73 -12.12
CA ASP A 21 10.59 12.53 -12.52
C ASP A 21 10.11 11.26 -11.78
N GLN A 22 9.73 11.41 -10.51
CA GLN A 22 9.16 10.33 -9.70
C GLN A 22 7.73 9.99 -10.15
N ALA A 23 6.91 10.99 -10.48
CA ALA A 23 5.58 10.78 -11.02
C ALA A 23 5.65 10.05 -12.38
N ASP A 24 6.55 10.47 -13.27
CA ASP A 24 6.77 9.85 -14.57
C ASP A 24 7.26 8.39 -14.43
N LEU A 25 8.13 8.11 -13.46
CA LEU A 25 8.57 6.75 -13.14
C LEU A 25 7.40 5.86 -12.68
N MET A 26 6.42 6.41 -11.97
CA MET A 26 5.25 5.67 -11.51
C MET A 26 4.24 5.42 -12.62
N ASP A 27 4.06 6.38 -13.52
CA ASP A 27 3.06 6.34 -14.60
C ASP A 27 3.57 5.67 -15.89
N ARG A 28 4.87 5.36 -16.00
CA ARG A 28 5.42 4.63 -17.17
C ARG A 28 4.75 3.27 -17.38
N ASP A 29 4.74 2.78 -18.61
CA ASP A 29 4.24 1.45 -18.91
C ASP A 29 5.00 0.35 -18.14
N VAL A 30 4.28 -0.68 -17.72
CA VAL A 30 4.86 -1.85 -17.04
C VAL A 30 5.52 -2.76 -18.07
N THR A 31 6.79 -3.07 -17.87
CA THR A 31 7.57 -3.90 -18.79
C THR A 31 7.40 -5.40 -18.51
N ASN A 32 7.66 -6.23 -19.52
CA ASN A 32 7.63 -7.69 -19.38
C ASN A 32 8.63 -8.16 -18.31
N ASP A 33 9.83 -7.57 -18.30
CA ASP A 33 10.88 -7.89 -17.33
C ASP A 33 10.45 -7.52 -15.90
N GLU A 34 9.83 -6.34 -15.70
CA GLU A 34 9.30 -5.93 -14.39
C GLU A 34 8.27 -6.93 -13.86
N ILE A 35 7.37 -7.41 -14.72
CA ILE A 35 6.36 -8.42 -14.36
C ILE A 35 7.02 -9.75 -14.00
N HIS A 36 7.95 -10.19 -14.84
CA HIS A 36 8.69 -11.44 -14.63
C HIS A 36 9.46 -11.41 -13.31
N GLU A 37 10.28 -10.39 -13.08
CA GLU A 37 11.06 -10.22 -11.85
C GLU A 37 10.16 -10.19 -10.61
N VAL A 38 9.04 -9.46 -10.67
CA VAL A 38 8.09 -9.43 -9.55
C VAL A 38 7.48 -10.80 -9.30
N CYS A 39 7.03 -11.51 -10.33
CA CYS A 39 6.49 -12.87 -10.22
C CYS A 39 7.51 -13.82 -9.56
N PHE A 40 8.76 -13.80 -10.05
CA PHE A 40 9.83 -14.66 -9.55
C PHE A 40 10.35 -14.25 -8.16
N SER A 41 10.11 -13.01 -7.74
CA SER A 41 10.41 -12.55 -6.37
C SER A 41 9.36 -12.97 -5.32
N LEU A 42 8.18 -13.46 -5.73
CA LEU A 42 7.17 -13.91 -4.79
C LEU A 42 7.59 -15.22 -4.10
N HIS A 43 7.32 -15.35 -2.80
CA HIS A 43 7.68 -16.57 -2.09
C HIS A 43 6.80 -17.75 -2.56
N PRO A 44 7.38 -18.89 -2.98
CA PRO A 44 6.66 -19.96 -3.67
C PRO A 44 5.56 -20.61 -2.80
N ASN A 45 5.80 -20.72 -1.49
CA ASN A 45 4.92 -21.44 -0.55
C ASN A 45 3.88 -20.52 0.13
N LYS A 46 3.58 -19.36 -0.43
CA LYS A 46 2.48 -18.51 0.10
C LYS A 46 1.13 -19.12 -0.27
N ALA A 47 0.15 -18.94 0.61
CA ALA A 47 -1.21 -19.41 0.38
C ALA A 47 -1.77 -18.84 -0.94
N PRO A 48 -2.42 -19.68 -1.77
CA PRO A 48 -3.10 -19.23 -2.99
C PRO A 48 -4.32 -18.37 -2.65
N GLY A 49 -4.87 -17.69 -3.65
CA GLY A 49 -6.19 -17.08 -3.54
C GLY A 49 -7.31 -18.10 -3.78
N PRO A 50 -8.56 -17.63 -3.96
CA PRO A 50 -9.69 -18.46 -4.37
C PRO A 50 -9.44 -19.29 -5.65
N ASP A 51 -8.53 -18.84 -6.52
CA ASP A 51 -8.14 -19.54 -7.75
C ASP A 51 -7.34 -20.84 -7.51
N GLY A 52 -6.83 -21.05 -6.30
CA GLY A 52 -6.01 -22.20 -5.95
C GLY A 52 -4.56 -22.15 -6.47
N PHE A 53 -4.16 -21.09 -7.18
CA PHE A 53 -2.84 -20.98 -7.80
C PHE A 53 -1.91 -20.08 -6.98
N ASN A 54 -0.83 -20.66 -6.46
CA ASN A 54 0.23 -19.94 -5.76
C ASN A 54 1.36 -19.52 -6.71
N ALA A 55 2.31 -18.73 -6.21
CA ALA A 55 3.46 -18.28 -7.00
C ALA A 55 4.31 -19.44 -7.57
N ASN A 56 4.37 -20.59 -6.89
CA ASN A 56 5.14 -21.74 -7.37
C ASN A 56 4.55 -22.34 -8.65
N PHE A 57 3.22 -22.33 -8.81
CA PHE A 57 2.57 -22.73 -10.05
C PHE A 57 3.08 -21.89 -11.22
N PHE A 58 2.91 -20.56 -11.14
CA PHE A 58 3.30 -19.64 -12.21
C PHE A 58 4.80 -19.70 -12.55
N LYS A 59 5.68 -19.88 -11.55
CA LYS A 59 7.12 -20.04 -11.81
C LYS A 59 7.45 -21.32 -12.57
N LYS A 60 6.75 -22.42 -12.28
CA LYS A 60 7.00 -23.72 -12.93
C LYS A 60 6.36 -23.85 -14.30
N THR A 61 5.27 -23.13 -14.55
CA THR A 61 4.54 -23.15 -15.82
C THR A 61 4.73 -21.88 -16.64
N TRP A 62 5.76 -21.08 -16.33
CA TRP A 62 5.98 -19.77 -16.94
C TRP A 62 6.09 -19.84 -18.47
N ASP A 63 6.73 -20.87 -19.00
CA ASP A 63 6.86 -21.10 -20.45
C ASP A 63 5.51 -21.34 -21.16
N ILE A 64 4.46 -21.65 -20.39
CA ILE A 64 3.11 -21.91 -20.91
C ILE A 64 2.19 -20.71 -20.66
N VAL A 65 2.17 -20.17 -19.43
CA VAL A 65 1.20 -19.13 -19.02
C VAL A 65 1.79 -17.73 -18.90
N GLY A 66 3.11 -17.58 -19.07
CA GLY A 66 3.82 -16.32 -18.81
C GLY A 66 3.37 -15.18 -19.71
N GLU A 67 3.13 -15.47 -20.99
CA GLU A 67 2.64 -14.47 -21.95
C GLU A 67 1.24 -13.96 -21.58
N ASP A 68 0.32 -14.86 -21.21
CA ASP A 68 -1.02 -14.49 -20.75
C ASP A 68 -0.98 -13.66 -19.47
N VAL A 69 -0.09 -14.02 -18.53
CA VAL A 69 0.11 -13.26 -17.28
C VAL A 69 0.62 -11.85 -17.58
N ILE A 70 1.60 -11.70 -18.48
CA ILE A 70 2.13 -10.41 -18.90
C ILE A 70 1.02 -9.56 -19.52
N ASN A 71 0.29 -10.11 -20.49
CA ASN A 71 -0.78 -9.41 -21.19
C ASN A 71 -1.88 -8.96 -20.22
N ALA A 72 -2.30 -9.83 -19.31
CA ALA A 72 -3.33 -9.50 -18.31
C ALA A 72 -2.89 -8.37 -17.38
N ILE A 73 -1.63 -8.38 -16.93
CA ILE A 73 -1.10 -7.33 -16.03
C ILE A 73 -0.94 -6.01 -16.79
N GLN A 74 -0.37 -6.03 -17.99
CA GLN A 74 -0.25 -4.80 -18.81
C GLN A 74 -1.60 -4.19 -19.13
N GLU A 75 -2.59 -5.01 -19.48
CA GLU A 75 -3.95 -4.55 -19.74
C GLU A 75 -4.57 -3.91 -18.50
N PHE A 76 -4.33 -4.45 -17.31
CA PHE A 76 -4.73 -3.80 -16.05
C PHE A 76 -4.12 -2.41 -15.91
N PHE A 77 -2.82 -2.22 -16.17
CA PHE A 77 -2.17 -0.91 -16.03
C PHE A 77 -2.62 0.10 -17.09
N ARG A 78 -2.95 -0.36 -18.31
CA ARG A 78 -3.51 0.51 -19.38
C ARG A 78 -4.96 0.89 -19.11
N SER A 79 -5.81 -0.12 -18.91
CA SER A 79 -7.27 0.05 -18.79
C SER A 79 -7.72 0.50 -17.40
N GLY A 80 -6.95 0.19 -16.35
CA GLY A 80 -7.33 0.36 -14.95
C GLY A 80 -8.41 -0.60 -14.47
N HIS A 81 -8.74 -1.65 -15.25
CA HIS A 81 -9.78 -2.62 -14.91
C HIS A 81 -9.15 -3.95 -14.52
N LEU A 82 -9.51 -4.43 -13.33
CA LEU A 82 -9.17 -5.78 -12.86
C LEU A 82 -10.39 -6.68 -13.04
N LEU A 83 -10.19 -7.84 -13.66
CA LEU A 83 -11.25 -8.86 -13.73
C LEU A 83 -11.71 -9.21 -12.32
N LYS A 84 -13.03 -9.32 -12.13
CA LYS A 84 -13.63 -9.57 -10.81
C LYS A 84 -13.12 -10.87 -10.19
N GLU A 85 -12.86 -11.89 -11.01
CA GLU A 85 -12.27 -13.15 -10.55
C GLU A 85 -10.86 -12.95 -9.98
N LEU A 86 -10.07 -12.03 -10.53
CA LEU A 86 -8.71 -11.73 -10.05
C LEU A 86 -8.69 -10.94 -8.74
N ASN A 87 -9.75 -10.16 -8.47
CA ASN A 87 -9.93 -9.44 -7.20
C ASN A 87 -10.58 -10.32 -6.12
N ALA A 88 -10.95 -11.57 -6.44
CA ALA A 88 -11.53 -12.47 -5.47
C ALA A 88 -10.50 -12.76 -4.35
N THR A 89 -10.95 -12.61 -3.11
CA THR A 89 -10.13 -12.77 -1.91
C THR A 89 -10.85 -13.69 -0.93
N THR A 90 -10.18 -14.75 -0.48
CA THR A 90 -10.70 -15.58 0.61
C THR A 90 -10.17 -15.06 1.93
N ILE A 91 -11.07 -14.78 2.87
CA ILE A 91 -10.69 -14.46 4.25
C ILE A 91 -10.56 -15.78 5.00
N SER A 92 -9.34 -16.13 5.38
CA SER A 92 -9.10 -17.30 6.24
C SER A 92 -8.93 -16.84 7.69
N MET A 93 -9.66 -17.48 8.61
CA MET A 93 -9.61 -17.20 10.04
C MET A 93 -9.32 -18.52 10.78
N MET A 94 -8.18 -18.59 11.46
CA MET A 94 -7.98 -19.56 12.54
C MET A 94 -8.49 -18.91 13.83
N LYS A 95 -9.13 -19.69 14.72
CA LYS A 95 -9.62 -19.19 16.02
C LYS A 95 -8.50 -18.41 16.72
N ASP A 96 -8.83 -17.23 17.22
CA ASP A 96 -7.95 -16.30 17.94
C ASP A 96 -6.89 -15.54 17.12
N PHE A 97 -6.88 -15.67 15.79
CA PHE A 97 -5.97 -14.93 14.91
C PHE A 97 -6.65 -13.81 14.13
N ARG A 98 -5.88 -12.77 13.78
CA ARG A 98 -6.34 -11.74 12.85
C ARG A 98 -6.64 -12.40 11.49
N PRO A 99 -7.82 -12.14 10.88
CA PRO A 99 -8.13 -12.68 9.56
C PRO A 99 -7.09 -12.28 8.52
N ILE A 100 -6.71 -13.22 7.64
CA ILE A 100 -5.77 -12.98 6.55
C ILE A 100 -6.52 -13.03 5.23
N SER A 101 -6.36 -11.97 4.44
CA SER A 101 -6.85 -11.89 3.06
C SER A 101 -5.93 -12.68 2.12
N CYS A 102 -6.44 -13.78 1.58
CA CYS A 102 -5.75 -14.58 0.58
C CYS A 102 -6.20 -14.14 -0.82
N CYS A 103 -5.42 -13.25 -1.44
CA CYS A 103 -5.66 -12.77 -2.80
C CYS A 103 -5.02 -13.69 -3.84
N ASN A 104 -5.56 -13.67 -5.07
CA ASN A 104 -4.96 -14.36 -6.22
C ASN A 104 -3.55 -13.86 -6.51
N THR A 105 -2.72 -14.72 -7.11
CA THR A 105 -1.30 -14.42 -7.34
C THR A 105 -1.10 -13.22 -8.28
N LEU A 106 -1.93 -13.08 -9.31
CA LEU A 106 -1.88 -11.94 -10.24
C LEU A 106 -2.14 -10.61 -9.51
N TYR A 107 -3.11 -10.57 -8.59
CA TYR A 107 -3.34 -9.40 -7.74
C TYR A 107 -2.10 -9.05 -6.91
N LYS A 108 -1.44 -10.06 -6.33
CA LYS A 108 -0.20 -9.86 -5.56
C LYS A 108 0.93 -9.31 -6.42
N ILE A 109 1.03 -9.72 -7.69
CA ILE A 109 2.01 -9.19 -8.65
C ILE A 109 1.73 -7.70 -8.90
N ILE A 110 0.49 -7.35 -9.25
CA ILE A 110 0.06 -5.96 -9.50
C ILE A 110 0.36 -5.08 -8.29
N ALA A 111 -0.09 -5.50 -7.10
CA ALA A 111 0.12 -4.76 -5.85
C ALA A 111 1.62 -4.58 -5.55
N LYS A 112 2.45 -5.58 -5.85
CA LYS A 112 3.90 -5.50 -5.63
C LYS A 112 4.61 -4.59 -6.63
N ILE A 113 4.17 -4.56 -7.90
CA ILE A 113 4.67 -3.58 -8.90
C ILE A 113 4.39 -2.16 -8.40
N ILE A 114 3.15 -1.89 -7.98
CA ILE A 114 2.76 -0.59 -7.42
C ILE A 114 3.60 -0.23 -6.21
N ALA A 115 3.75 -1.15 -5.24
CA ALA A 115 4.55 -0.92 -4.05
C ALA A 115 6.03 -0.64 -4.39
N ASN A 116 6.60 -1.35 -5.38
CA ASN A 116 7.97 -1.15 -5.83
C ASN A 116 8.17 0.23 -6.48
N ARG A 117 7.16 0.76 -7.19
CA ARG A 117 7.21 2.10 -7.79
C ARG A 117 7.02 3.23 -6.76
N ILE A 118 6.23 2.99 -5.72
CA ILE A 118 5.99 3.96 -4.62
C ILE A 118 7.21 4.06 -3.69
N LYS A 119 7.84 2.92 -3.40
CA LYS A 119 8.86 2.79 -2.36
C LYS A 119 10.03 3.79 -2.46
N PRO A 120 10.61 4.10 -3.64
CA PRO A 120 11.71 5.06 -3.76
C PRO A 120 11.33 6.49 -3.38
N CYS A 121 10.04 6.84 -3.45
CA CYS A 121 9.55 8.21 -3.21
C CYS A 121 9.12 8.43 -1.77
N LEU A 122 8.89 7.35 -1.00
CA LEU A 122 8.49 7.45 0.40
C LEU A 122 9.44 8.31 1.26
N PRO A 123 10.79 8.23 1.14
CA PRO A 123 11.70 9.02 1.97
C PRO A 123 11.50 10.54 1.86
N ASP A 124 11.05 11.05 0.72
CA ASP A 124 10.86 12.48 0.49
C ASP A 124 9.55 12.99 1.10
N ILE A 125 8.57 12.10 1.27
CA ILE A 125 7.21 12.45 1.68
C ILE A 125 6.97 12.17 3.16
N ILE A 126 7.59 11.14 3.72
CA ILE A 126 7.36 10.71 5.10
C ILE A 126 8.37 11.32 6.06
N SER A 127 7.90 11.67 7.25
CA SER A 127 8.77 12.15 8.32
C SER A 127 9.89 11.14 8.65
N PRO A 128 11.10 11.59 8.99
CA PRO A 128 12.18 10.72 9.50
C PRO A 128 11.75 9.89 10.71
N SER A 129 10.83 10.40 11.54
CA SER A 129 10.34 9.72 12.75
C SER A 129 9.39 8.54 12.45
N GLN A 130 8.95 8.38 11.20
CA GLN A 130 8.13 7.24 10.78
C GLN A 130 9.02 6.05 10.39
N SER A 131 9.13 5.08 11.29
CA SER A 131 10.07 3.95 11.10
C SER A 131 9.40 2.65 10.66
N ALA A 132 8.09 2.49 10.87
CA ALA A 132 7.38 1.29 10.46
C ALA A 132 7.17 1.23 8.94
N PHE A 133 7.36 0.05 8.35
CA PHE A 133 7.12 -0.24 6.93
C PHE A 133 7.99 0.56 5.93
N VAL A 134 9.10 1.14 6.39
CA VAL A 134 10.08 1.84 5.55
C VAL A 134 11.36 1.01 5.50
N ALA A 135 11.82 0.67 4.30
CA ALA A 135 13.06 -0.10 4.15
C ALA A 135 14.26 0.71 4.67
N GLY A 136 15.12 0.06 5.47
CA GLY A 136 16.30 0.69 6.04
C GLY A 136 16.07 1.45 7.35
N ARG A 137 14.83 1.56 7.84
CA ARG A 137 14.52 2.14 9.16
C ARG A 137 14.22 1.03 10.19
N SER A 138 14.69 1.21 11.43
CA SER A 138 14.49 0.24 12.50
C SER A 138 13.45 0.73 13.50
N ILE A 139 12.66 -0.20 14.05
CA ILE A 139 11.80 0.12 15.20
C ILE A 139 12.63 0.54 16.42
N GLY A 140 13.89 0.09 16.51
CA GLY A 140 14.82 0.47 17.57
C GLY A 140 15.09 1.97 17.62
N ASP A 141 15.15 2.64 16.45
CA ASP A 141 15.40 4.08 16.37
C ASP A 141 14.28 4.88 17.06
N ASN A 142 13.03 4.43 16.88
CA ASN A 142 11.88 5.04 17.55
C ASN A 142 11.84 4.76 19.06
N ILE A 143 12.36 3.60 19.49
CA ILE A 143 12.48 3.29 20.92
C ILE A 143 13.48 4.23 21.58
N LEU A 144 14.65 4.43 20.95
CA LEU A 144 15.68 5.35 21.42
C LEU A 144 15.15 6.79 21.46
N LEU A 145 14.52 7.26 20.38
CA LEU A 145 13.91 8.58 20.34
C LEU A 145 12.85 8.76 21.45
N ALA A 146 12.01 7.76 21.68
CA ALA A 146 11.03 7.82 22.77
C ALA A 146 11.70 7.86 24.16
N GLN A 147 12.79 7.12 24.37
CA GLN A 147 13.54 7.17 25.62
C GLN A 147 14.17 8.54 25.86
N GLU A 148 14.74 9.16 24.82
CA GLU A 148 15.31 10.52 24.89
C GLU A 148 14.22 11.57 25.16
N LEU A 149 13.08 11.49 24.45
CA LEU A 149 11.95 12.39 24.67
C LEU A 149 11.40 12.26 26.10
N MET A 150 11.37 11.05 26.65
CA MET A 150 10.90 10.78 28.01
C MET A 150 12.00 10.97 29.07
N TRP A 151 13.20 11.41 28.69
CA TRP A 151 14.29 11.63 29.62
C TRP A 151 13.88 12.66 30.68
N ASN A 152 14.16 12.35 31.95
CA ASN A 152 13.77 13.16 33.11
C ASN A 152 12.26 13.47 33.22
N TYR A 153 11.36 12.74 32.54
CA TYR A 153 9.91 12.98 32.71
C TYR A 153 9.40 12.73 34.13
N HIS A 154 10.15 11.98 34.94
CA HIS A 154 9.86 11.70 36.34
C HIS A 154 10.27 12.83 37.29
N THR A 155 11.03 13.83 36.83
CA THR A 155 11.52 14.93 37.68
C THR A 155 10.58 16.13 37.57
N ASP A 156 10.28 16.77 38.69
CA ASP A 156 9.51 18.03 38.74
C ASP A 156 10.33 19.27 38.35
N ILE A 157 11.54 19.07 37.82
CA ILE A 157 12.48 20.13 37.45
C ILE A 157 12.32 20.44 35.96
N GLY A 158 11.95 21.68 35.64
CA GLY A 158 11.91 22.20 34.26
C GLY A 158 10.51 22.58 33.79
N CYS A 159 10.34 22.76 32.48
CA CYS A 159 9.06 23.15 31.89
C CYS A 159 8.01 22.03 32.06
N PRO A 160 6.71 22.38 32.23
CA PRO A 160 5.61 21.42 32.20
C PRO A 160 5.64 20.58 30.92
N ARG A 161 5.37 19.28 31.04
CA ARG A 161 5.46 18.32 29.93
C ARG A 161 4.20 17.45 29.89
N LEU A 162 3.82 17.01 28.70
CA LEU A 162 2.68 16.13 28.46
C LEU A 162 3.06 15.10 27.40
N ALA A 163 2.88 13.82 27.71
CA ALA A 163 2.97 12.75 26.73
C ALA A 163 1.56 12.36 26.28
N LEU A 164 1.31 12.41 24.97
CA LEU A 164 0.05 11.97 24.38
C LEU A 164 0.27 10.67 23.61
N LYS A 165 -0.42 9.60 24.02
CA LYS A 165 -0.47 8.34 23.29
C LYS A 165 -1.80 8.23 22.57
N VAL A 166 -1.76 8.24 21.24
CA VAL A 166 -2.93 8.02 20.38
C VAL A 166 -2.82 6.64 19.77
N ASP A 167 -3.88 5.83 19.88
CA ASP A 167 -3.95 4.51 19.25
C ASP A 167 -5.19 4.45 18.35
N LEU A 168 -5.02 3.92 17.15
CA LEU A 168 -6.08 3.86 16.13
C LEU A 168 -6.69 2.46 16.12
N MET A 169 -7.99 2.39 16.40
CA MET A 169 -8.72 1.13 16.32
C MET A 169 -8.86 0.69 14.87
N LYS A 170 -8.32 -0.49 14.53
CA LYS A 170 -8.49 -1.15 13.22
C LYS A 170 -8.26 -0.19 12.03
N PRO A 171 -7.04 0.34 11.86
CA PRO A 171 -6.77 1.44 10.93
C PRO A 171 -7.18 1.11 9.48
N PHE A 172 -7.05 -0.14 9.04
CA PHE A 172 -7.46 -0.55 7.69
C PHE A 172 -8.98 -0.65 7.50
N ASP A 173 -9.75 -0.83 8.58
CA ASP A 173 -11.20 -0.96 8.53
C ASP A 173 -11.90 0.42 8.68
N MET A 174 -11.19 1.41 9.22
CA MET A 174 -11.70 2.74 9.56
C MET A 174 -11.30 3.84 8.57
N VAL A 175 -10.50 3.52 7.54
CA VAL A 175 -10.07 4.49 6.54
C VAL A 175 -11.24 4.87 5.63
N ASP A 176 -11.50 6.17 5.52
CA ASP A 176 -12.35 6.72 4.46
C ASP A 176 -11.61 6.71 3.13
N TRP A 177 -12.02 5.80 2.24
CA TRP A 177 -11.37 5.59 0.95
C TRP A 177 -11.39 6.83 0.06
N ALA A 178 -12.46 7.64 0.11
CA ALA A 178 -12.54 8.87 -0.67
C ALA A 178 -11.46 9.88 -0.25
N SER A 179 -11.29 10.08 1.05
CA SER A 179 -10.23 10.95 1.58
C SER A 179 -8.84 10.40 1.31
N TYR A 180 -8.64 9.08 1.42
CA TYR A 180 -7.37 8.43 1.12
C TYR A 180 -6.97 8.61 -0.34
N LEU A 181 -7.90 8.41 -1.27
CA LEU A 181 -7.64 8.60 -2.71
C LEU A 181 -7.30 10.05 -3.04
N LYS A 182 -8.01 10.99 -2.44
CA LYS A 182 -7.71 12.41 -2.61
C LYS A 182 -6.34 12.76 -2.05
N LEU A 183 -5.94 12.16 -0.93
CA LEU A 183 -4.60 12.32 -0.38
C LEU A 183 -3.52 11.79 -1.34
N LEU A 184 -3.73 10.62 -1.94
CA LEU A 184 -2.81 10.07 -2.95
C LEU A 184 -2.69 10.97 -4.17
N GLN A 185 -3.81 11.54 -4.64
CA GLN A 185 -3.81 12.51 -5.74
C GLN A 185 -3.03 13.79 -5.40
N LEU A 186 -3.14 14.28 -4.15
CA LEU A 186 -2.39 15.45 -3.70
C LEU A 186 -0.88 15.21 -3.65
N PHE A 187 -0.46 13.98 -3.33
CA PHE A 187 0.94 13.55 -3.43
C PHE A 187 1.35 13.16 -4.87
N THR A 188 0.49 13.35 -5.87
CA THR A 188 0.73 13.04 -7.29
C THR A 188 0.99 11.55 -7.55
N PHE A 189 0.60 10.65 -6.65
CA PHE A 189 0.80 9.21 -6.84
C PHE A 189 -0.08 8.64 -7.95
N LEU A 190 0.53 7.96 -8.92
CA LEU A 190 -0.15 7.09 -9.90
C LEU A 190 -1.36 7.79 -10.56
N LEU A 191 -1.20 9.04 -10.98
CA LEU A 191 -2.32 9.83 -11.51
C LEU A 191 -2.97 9.15 -12.72
N GLY A 192 -2.21 8.45 -13.57
CA GLY A 192 -2.76 7.67 -14.68
C GLY A 192 -3.66 6.50 -14.26
N LEU A 193 -3.39 5.92 -13.08
CA LEU A 193 -4.15 4.81 -12.50
C LEU A 193 -5.33 5.30 -11.65
N LEU A 194 -5.21 6.49 -11.04
CA LEU A 194 -6.22 7.11 -10.19
C LEU A 194 -7.17 8.08 -10.93
N SER A 195 -6.82 8.53 -12.14
CA SER A 195 -7.64 9.41 -12.98
C SER A 195 -8.64 8.59 -13.79
N GLY A 196 -9.88 8.52 -13.29
CA GLY A 196 -11.02 7.85 -13.93
C GLY A 196 -11.70 6.83 -13.02
N SER A 197 -12.72 6.14 -13.54
CA SER A 197 -13.46 5.04 -12.89
C SER A 197 -12.62 3.79 -12.52
N LYS A 198 -11.29 3.93 -12.48
CA LYS A 198 -10.23 2.91 -12.42
C LYS A 198 -9.89 2.44 -11.00
N LEU A 199 -10.90 2.39 -10.13
CA LEU A 199 -10.73 2.04 -8.71
C LEU A 199 -10.66 0.51 -8.47
N ALA A 200 -9.95 -0.22 -9.34
CA ALA A 200 -10.06 -1.67 -9.42
C ALA A 200 -9.24 -2.46 -8.38
N LEU A 201 -8.44 -1.77 -7.56
CA LEU A 201 -7.66 -2.40 -6.48
C LEU A 201 -8.33 -2.36 -5.11
N LEU A 202 -9.45 -1.64 -4.99
CA LEU A 202 -10.19 -1.62 -3.75
C LEU A 202 -10.99 -2.91 -3.56
N PRO A 203 -11.08 -3.43 -2.33
CA PRO A 203 -11.94 -4.55 -2.04
C PRO A 203 -13.40 -4.16 -2.38
N PRO A 204 -14.18 -5.05 -3.01
CA PRO A 204 -15.55 -4.74 -3.47
C PRO A 204 -16.51 -4.26 -2.36
N SER A 205 -16.17 -4.47 -1.09
CA SER A 205 -16.91 -3.96 0.07
C SER A 205 -16.85 -2.44 0.27
N SER A 206 -16.01 -1.71 -0.47
CA SER A 206 -15.90 -0.24 -0.38
C SER A 206 -16.76 0.52 -1.41
N LEU A 207 -17.55 -0.18 -2.22
CA LEU A 207 -18.34 0.40 -3.32
C LEU A 207 -19.87 0.34 -3.12
N SER A 208 -20.34 -0.05 -1.93
CA SER A 208 -21.76 0.14 -1.57
C SER A 208 -21.97 1.53 -0.94
N PRO A 209 -23.03 2.27 -1.35
CA PRO A 209 -23.35 3.60 -0.82
C PRO A 209 -23.65 3.60 0.68
#